data_AF-A0A8J2Y908-F1
#
_entry.id   AF-A0A8J2Y908-F1
#
_cell.length_a   1.000
_cell.length_b   1.000
_cell.length_c   1.000
_cell.angle_alpha   90.00
_cell.angle_beta   90.00
_cell.angle_gamma   90.00
#
_symmetry.space_group_name_H-M   'P 1'
#
loop_
_entity.id
_entity.type
_entity.pdbx_description
1 polymer ?
#
loop_
_entity_poly.entity_id
_entity_poly.type
_entity_poly.pdbx_seq_one_letter_code
_entity_poly.pdbx_strand_id
1 'polypeptide(L)'
;MKNYFYLLFALLMMSCSSDDDTAQNQFQNIETDLQEGSWEISTYTNAGENETFVFESYVFDFIDGTVIASTDLFSATGSWDYLGSDENGSTEIFQINFTGSNPEEPFDRLTENWEIVAASSISIQLVYETVDVNKSLTFTKM
;
A
#
# COMPACT_ATOMS: atom_id res chain seq x y z
N MET A 1 52.46 60.76 -6.32
CA MET A 1 52.04 59.47 -5.74
C MET A 1 50.53 59.40 -5.85
N LYS A 2 49.99 58.49 -6.67
CA LYS A 2 48.57 58.48 -7.05
C LYS A 2 48.14 57.01 -6.99
N ASN A 3 47.70 56.57 -5.82
CA ASN A 3 47.27 55.19 -5.61
C ASN A 3 45.79 55.08 -6.01
N TYR A 4 45.55 54.29 -7.05
CA TYR A 4 44.23 53.94 -7.53
C TYR A 4 43.58 52.95 -6.57
N PHE A 5 42.38 53.33 -6.15
CA PHE A 5 41.39 52.55 -5.42
C PHE A 5 40.94 51.37 -6.30
N TYR A 6 41.18 50.13 -5.86
CA TYR A 6 40.60 48.94 -6.46
C TYR A 6 39.72 48.22 -5.43
N LEU A 7 38.42 48.28 -5.70
CA LEU A 7 37.33 47.62 -5.00
C LEU A 7 37.34 46.13 -5.40
N LEU A 8 37.68 45.23 -4.48
CA LEU A 8 37.62 43.79 -4.71
C LEU A 8 36.26 43.26 -4.24
N PHE A 9 35.36 43.04 -5.20
CA PHE A 9 34.08 42.38 -5.00
C PHE A 9 34.31 40.87 -5.16
N ALA A 10 34.43 40.15 -4.04
CA ALA A 10 34.47 38.69 -4.02
C ALA A 10 33.05 38.16 -3.76
N LEU A 11 32.33 37.85 -4.84
CA LEU A 11 31.18 36.97 -4.81
C LEU A 11 31.67 35.56 -4.51
N LEU A 12 31.52 35.12 -3.26
CA LEU A 12 31.50 33.69 -2.96
C LEU A 12 30.12 33.18 -3.36
N MET A 13 30.06 32.57 -4.53
CA MET A 13 28.93 31.74 -4.94
C MET A 13 28.84 30.59 -3.94
N MET A 14 27.89 30.67 -3.02
CA MET A 14 27.47 29.55 -2.19
C MET A 14 26.92 28.49 -3.13
N SER A 15 27.71 27.45 -3.37
CA SER A 15 27.25 26.23 -4.05
C SER A 15 26.13 25.68 -3.19
N CYS A 16 24.88 25.79 -3.67
CA CYS A 16 23.79 24.99 -3.15
C CYS A 16 24.21 23.53 -3.40
N SER A 17 24.49 22.79 -2.33
CA SER A 17 24.49 21.34 -2.42
C SER A 17 23.11 20.95 -2.94
N SER A 18 23.08 20.12 -3.97
CA SER A 18 21.86 19.42 -4.34
C SER A 18 21.48 18.56 -3.14
N ASP A 19 20.59 19.06 -2.30
CA ASP A 19 19.81 18.20 -1.42
C ASP A 19 18.94 17.38 -2.36
N ASP A 20 19.45 16.22 -2.73
CA ASP A 20 18.71 15.16 -3.39
C ASP A 20 17.80 14.55 -2.32
N ASP A 21 16.80 15.33 -1.90
CA ASP A 21 15.68 14.84 -1.12
C ASP A 21 14.89 13.93 -2.06
N THR A 22 15.38 12.70 -2.24
CA THR A 22 14.57 11.62 -2.80
C THR A 22 13.41 11.46 -1.83
N ALA A 23 12.26 12.04 -2.17
CA ALA A 23 11.02 11.82 -1.45
C ALA A 23 10.80 10.31 -1.42
N GLN A 24 11.09 9.70 -0.26
CA GLN A 24 10.99 8.27 -0.10
C GLN A 24 9.50 7.93 -0.18
N ASN A 25 9.11 7.09 -1.14
CA ASN A 25 7.75 6.61 -1.24
C ASN A 25 7.40 5.93 0.10
N GLN A 26 6.39 6.45 0.80
CA GLN A 26 5.99 5.97 2.12
C GLN A 26 5.54 4.48 2.12
N PHE A 27 5.30 3.90 0.96
CA PHE A 27 4.88 2.51 0.77
C PHE A 27 5.97 1.59 0.22
N GLN A 28 7.22 2.08 0.11
CA GLN A 28 8.33 1.32 -0.48
C GLN A 28 8.57 -0.07 0.16
N ASN A 29 8.20 -0.24 1.43
CA ASN A 29 8.43 -1.50 2.16
C ASN A 29 7.23 -2.44 2.15
N ILE A 30 6.09 -2.08 1.54
CA ILE A 30 4.84 -2.84 1.66
C ILE A 30 5.00 -4.30 1.23
N GLU A 31 5.71 -4.56 0.14
CA GLU A 31 5.95 -5.92 -0.36
C GLU A 31 6.77 -6.77 0.61
N THR A 32 7.70 -6.16 1.34
CA THR A 32 8.50 -6.86 2.36
C THR A 32 7.68 -7.03 3.63
N ASP A 33 7.02 -5.97 4.10
CA ASP A 33 6.22 -5.98 5.33
C ASP A 33 5.09 -7.01 5.27
N LEU A 34 4.40 -7.13 4.12
CA LEU A 34 3.33 -8.11 3.86
C LEU A 34 3.80 -9.54 4.03
N GLN A 35 5.01 -9.85 3.57
CA GLN A 35 5.56 -11.21 3.61
C GLN A 35 6.19 -11.57 4.97
N GLU A 36 6.44 -10.57 5.82
CA GLU A 36 6.98 -10.74 7.17
C GLU A 36 5.87 -10.92 8.23
N GLY A 37 5.05 -11.96 8.06
CA GLY A 37 4.06 -12.38 9.07
C GLY A 37 2.73 -12.80 8.48
N SER A 38 1.82 -13.14 9.38
CA SER A 38 0.43 -13.45 9.04
C SER A 38 -0.47 -12.28 9.41
N TRP A 39 -1.55 -12.11 8.66
CA TRP A 39 -2.43 -10.95 8.76
C TRP A 39 -3.87 -11.38 9.00
N GLU A 40 -4.63 -10.54 9.69
CA GLU A 40 -6.08 -10.64 9.79
C GLU A 40 -6.73 -9.40 9.16
N ILE A 41 -7.99 -9.54 8.73
CA ILE A 41 -8.80 -8.38 8.34
C ILE A 41 -9.45 -7.81 9.60
N SER A 42 -8.91 -6.69 10.09
CA SER A 42 -9.43 -6.00 11.28
C SER A 42 -10.59 -5.06 10.95
N THR A 43 -10.75 -4.68 9.68
CA THR A 43 -11.89 -3.90 9.19
C THR A 43 -12.16 -4.21 7.74
N TYR A 44 -13.42 -4.48 7.41
CA TYR A 44 -13.92 -4.48 6.05
C TYR A 44 -15.28 -3.78 5.99
N THR A 45 -15.40 -2.77 5.13
CA THR A 45 -16.66 -2.09 4.85
C THR A 45 -16.97 -2.12 3.36
N ASN A 46 -18.26 -2.21 3.05
CA ASN A 46 -18.75 -2.24 1.68
C ASN A 46 -20.05 -1.43 1.61
N ALA A 47 -20.08 -0.43 0.72
CA ALA A 47 -21.18 0.52 0.61
C ALA A 47 -21.57 1.18 1.96
N GLY A 48 -20.58 1.40 2.85
CA GLY A 48 -20.77 1.99 4.17
C GLY A 48 -21.25 1.03 5.27
N GLU A 49 -21.51 -0.24 4.95
CA GLU A 49 -21.84 -1.27 5.94
C GLU A 49 -20.58 -1.97 6.43
N ASN A 50 -20.49 -2.21 7.75
CA ASN A 50 -19.41 -3.01 8.31
C ASN A 50 -19.70 -4.49 8.12
N GLU A 51 -18.91 -5.15 7.30
CA GLU A 51 -19.00 -6.57 6.98
C GLU A 51 -17.77 -7.36 7.46
N THR A 52 -16.99 -6.80 8.41
CA THR A 52 -15.75 -7.42 8.95
C THR A 52 -15.98 -8.85 9.44
N PHE A 53 -17.15 -9.13 10.01
CA PHE A 53 -17.53 -10.45 10.53
C PHE A 53 -17.39 -11.58 9.51
N VAL A 54 -17.44 -11.27 8.22
CA VAL A 54 -17.29 -12.23 7.13
C VAL A 54 -15.86 -12.81 7.07
N PHE A 55 -14.87 -12.06 7.57
CA PHE A 55 -13.46 -12.41 7.49
C PHE A 55 -12.78 -12.74 8.84
N GLU A 56 -13.47 -12.58 9.97
CA GLU A 56 -12.89 -12.67 11.34
C GLU A 56 -12.13 -13.97 11.66
N SER A 57 -12.43 -15.08 10.98
CA SER A 57 -11.75 -16.38 11.22
C SER A 57 -10.61 -16.67 10.25
N TYR A 58 -10.39 -15.82 9.25
CA TYR A 58 -9.37 -16.04 8.23
C TYR A 58 -8.05 -15.39 8.59
N VAL A 59 -6.99 -16.18 8.45
CA VAL A 59 -5.60 -15.74 8.46
C VAL A 59 -5.11 -15.63 7.03
N PHE A 60 -4.44 -14.52 6.71
CA PHE A 60 -3.91 -14.19 5.40
C PHE A 60 -2.38 -14.23 5.42
N ASP A 61 -1.81 -15.09 4.58
CA ASP A 61 -0.36 -15.20 4.38
C ASP A 61 -0.01 -14.74 2.96
N PHE A 62 0.89 -13.76 2.85
CA PHE A 62 1.37 -13.21 1.58
C PHE A 62 2.76 -13.75 1.30
N ILE A 63 2.97 -14.40 0.15
CA ILE A 63 4.24 -15.05 -0.21
C ILE A 63 4.43 -14.94 -1.72
N ASP A 64 5.49 -14.26 -2.17
CA ASP A 64 5.92 -14.22 -3.58
C ASP A 64 4.75 -14.01 -4.59
N GLY A 65 3.90 -13.00 -4.35
CA GLY A 65 2.74 -12.67 -5.19
C GLY A 65 1.53 -13.61 -5.04
N THR A 66 1.58 -14.58 -4.14
CA THR A 66 0.46 -15.44 -3.75
C THR A 66 -0.09 -15.00 -2.39
N VAL A 67 -1.42 -14.96 -2.25
CA VAL A 67 -2.10 -14.77 -0.96
C VAL A 67 -2.88 -16.03 -0.62
N ILE A 68 -2.68 -16.56 0.58
CA ILE A 68 -3.43 -17.70 1.09
C ILE A 68 -4.29 -17.21 2.24
N ALA A 69 -5.60 -17.32 2.09
CA ALA A 69 -6.56 -17.06 3.16
C ALA A 69 -7.02 -18.39 3.75
N SER A 70 -6.85 -18.61 5.05
CA SER A 70 -7.14 -19.91 5.66
C SER A 70 -7.81 -19.81 7.03
N THR A 71 -8.64 -20.80 7.31
CA THR A 71 -9.14 -21.16 8.64
C THR A 71 -8.67 -22.59 8.95
N ASP A 72 -9.03 -23.13 10.12
CA ASP A 72 -8.79 -24.54 10.43
C ASP A 72 -9.47 -25.54 9.46
N LEU A 73 -10.50 -25.10 8.71
CA LEU A 73 -11.35 -25.98 7.89
C LEU A 73 -11.36 -25.63 6.39
N PHE A 74 -11.00 -24.40 6.04
CA PHE A 74 -11.11 -23.87 4.68
C PHE A 74 -9.88 -23.09 4.29
N SER A 75 -9.52 -23.15 3.02
CA SER A 75 -8.45 -22.34 2.43
C SER A 75 -8.88 -21.84 1.06
N ALA A 76 -8.53 -20.60 0.75
CA ALA A 76 -8.57 -20.04 -0.60
C ALA A 76 -7.20 -19.48 -0.96
N THR A 77 -6.86 -19.58 -2.24
CA THR A 77 -5.62 -19.04 -2.78
C THR A 77 -5.97 -17.99 -3.82
N GLY A 78 -5.28 -16.86 -3.73
CA GLY A 78 -5.31 -15.79 -4.71
C GLY A 78 -3.89 -15.32 -5.04
N SER A 79 -3.82 -14.26 -5.82
CA SER A 79 -2.60 -13.50 -6.10
C SER A 79 -2.72 -12.09 -5.53
N TRP A 80 -1.57 -11.47 -5.30
CA TRP A 80 -1.46 -10.05 -4.96
C TRP A 80 -0.30 -9.42 -5.72
N ASP A 81 -0.36 -8.10 -5.92
CA ASP A 81 0.71 -7.34 -6.55
C ASP A 81 0.71 -5.90 -6.05
N TYR A 82 1.90 -5.31 -5.91
CA TYR A 82 2.06 -3.87 -5.70
C TYR A 82 2.37 -3.22 -7.05
N LEU A 83 1.34 -2.62 -7.65
CA LEU A 83 1.46 -2.04 -9.01
C LEU A 83 2.17 -0.67 -9.00
N GLY A 84 2.42 -0.11 -7.82
CA GLY A 84 3.00 1.22 -7.65
C GLY A 84 1.99 2.31 -7.99
N SER A 85 2.52 3.48 -8.39
CA SER A 85 1.70 4.65 -8.62
C SER A 85 0.79 4.50 -9.86
N ASP A 86 -0.41 5.05 -9.78
CA ASP A 86 -1.38 5.12 -10.87
C ASP A 86 -0.84 5.94 -12.07
N GLU A 87 -1.59 5.99 -13.17
CA GLU A 87 -1.17 6.73 -14.38
C GLU A 87 -0.88 8.22 -14.11
N ASN A 88 -1.50 8.80 -13.07
CA ASN A 88 -1.29 10.18 -12.65
C ASN A 88 -0.20 10.34 -11.58
N GLY A 89 0.43 9.24 -11.15
CA GLY A 89 1.49 9.21 -10.14
C GLY A 89 1.05 9.69 -8.75
N SER A 90 -0.25 9.70 -8.47
CA SER A 90 -0.85 10.33 -7.29
C SER A 90 -1.35 9.31 -6.27
N THR A 91 -1.69 8.11 -6.73
CA THR A 91 -2.28 7.04 -5.90
C THR A 91 -1.47 5.77 -6.06
N GLU A 92 -1.27 5.03 -4.98
CA GLU A 92 -0.48 3.79 -4.96
C GLU A 92 -1.41 2.59 -4.92
N ILE A 93 -1.21 1.64 -5.83
CA ILE A 93 -2.18 0.58 -6.11
C ILE A 93 -1.70 -0.78 -5.59
N PHE A 94 -2.56 -1.42 -4.81
CA PHE A 94 -2.40 -2.79 -4.32
C PHE A 94 -3.48 -3.68 -4.94
N GLN A 95 -3.09 -4.60 -5.81
CA GLN A 95 -4.02 -5.53 -6.43
C GLN A 95 -4.15 -6.79 -5.58
N ILE A 96 -5.39 -7.23 -5.35
CA ILE A 96 -5.70 -8.55 -4.79
C ILE A 96 -6.62 -9.25 -5.79
N ASN A 97 -6.37 -10.53 -6.03
CA ASN A 97 -7.20 -11.31 -6.94
C ASN A 97 -7.34 -12.76 -6.47
N PHE A 98 -8.55 -13.17 -6.12
CA PHE A 98 -8.86 -14.56 -5.85
C PHE A 98 -9.49 -15.19 -7.10
N THR A 99 -8.67 -15.84 -7.93
CA THR A 99 -9.14 -16.62 -9.10
C THR A 99 -9.10 -18.12 -8.76
N GLY A 100 -10.26 -18.75 -8.58
CA GLY A 100 -10.29 -20.18 -8.24
C GLY A 100 -11.66 -20.82 -8.18
N SER A 101 -11.69 -22.15 -8.29
CA SER A 101 -12.91 -22.95 -8.10
C SER A 101 -13.15 -23.20 -6.62
N ASN A 102 -13.82 -22.26 -5.98
CA ASN A 102 -14.42 -22.37 -4.65
C ASN A 102 -13.47 -22.41 -3.42
N PRO A 103 -13.87 -21.76 -2.31
CA PRO A 103 -15.00 -20.84 -2.24
C PRO A 103 -14.66 -19.49 -2.89
N GLU A 104 -15.49 -19.05 -3.84
CA GLU A 104 -15.37 -17.74 -4.51
C GLU A 104 -15.78 -16.63 -3.53
N GLU A 105 -16.82 -16.88 -2.73
CA GLU A 105 -17.22 -16.03 -1.60
C GLU A 105 -16.58 -16.50 -0.29
N PRO A 106 -16.09 -15.60 0.58
CA PRO A 106 -16.27 -14.15 0.48
C PRO A 106 -15.12 -13.43 -0.25
N PHE A 107 -14.25 -14.15 -0.95
CA PHE A 107 -12.98 -13.62 -1.44
C PHE A 107 -13.08 -12.82 -2.74
N ASP A 108 -14.16 -13.01 -3.50
CA ASP A 108 -14.58 -12.16 -4.61
C ASP A 108 -14.73 -10.70 -4.16
N ARG A 109 -15.18 -10.47 -2.91
CA ARG A 109 -15.31 -9.12 -2.32
C ARG A 109 -13.98 -8.39 -2.15
N LEU A 110 -12.88 -9.14 -1.99
CA LEU A 110 -11.52 -8.62 -1.85
C LEU A 110 -10.82 -8.42 -3.20
N THR A 111 -11.37 -8.98 -4.29
CA THR A 111 -10.75 -8.96 -5.62
C THR A 111 -10.93 -7.59 -6.27
N GLU A 112 -9.95 -6.70 -6.07
CA GLU A 112 -9.96 -5.32 -6.56
C GLU A 112 -8.53 -4.79 -6.78
N ASN A 113 -8.43 -3.63 -7.45
CA ASN A 113 -7.26 -2.77 -7.44
C ASN A 113 -7.45 -1.72 -6.34
N TRP A 114 -6.99 -2.02 -5.14
CA TRP A 114 -7.13 -1.16 -3.98
C TRP A 114 -6.16 0.03 -4.05
N GLU A 115 -6.61 1.20 -3.63
CA GLU A 115 -5.76 2.33 -3.30
C GLU A 115 -5.21 2.18 -1.88
N ILE A 116 -3.90 2.36 -1.72
CA ILE A 116 -3.22 2.33 -0.42
C ILE A 116 -3.32 3.71 0.23
N VAL A 117 -4.03 3.79 1.35
CA VAL A 117 -4.20 5.04 2.12
C VAL A 117 -3.14 5.17 3.21
N ALA A 118 -2.77 4.05 3.84
CA ALA A 118 -1.72 4.01 4.85
C ALA A 118 -1.09 2.60 4.89
N ALA A 119 0.23 2.53 5.09
CA ALA A 119 0.91 1.27 5.36
C ALA A 119 1.99 1.45 6.43
N SER A 120 2.20 0.38 7.18
CA SER A 120 3.25 0.23 8.18
C SER A 120 3.56 -1.27 8.31
N SER A 121 4.60 -1.60 9.07
CA SER A 121 4.98 -2.99 9.30
C SER A 121 3.94 -3.84 10.05
N ILE A 122 2.87 -3.24 10.58
CA ILE A 122 1.81 -3.92 11.34
C ILE A 122 0.39 -3.64 10.85
N SER A 123 0.20 -2.71 9.91
CA SER A 123 -1.14 -2.31 9.43
C SER A 123 -1.09 -1.78 8.01
N ILE A 124 -2.04 -2.19 7.19
CA ILE A 124 -2.23 -1.73 5.81
C ILE A 124 -3.71 -1.35 5.63
N GLN A 125 -3.96 -0.11 5.24
CA GLN A 125 -5.30 0.44 5.02
C GLN A 125 -5.49 0.72 3.54
N LEU A 126 -6.58 0.18 3.02
CA LEU A 126 -6.92 0.11 1.62
C LEU A 126 -8.32 0.67 1.39
N VAL A 127 -8.53 1.35 0.27
CA VAL A 127 -9.86 1.81 -0.18
C VAL A 127 -10.08 1.46 -1.65
N TYR A 128 -11.34 1.28 -2.02
CA TYR A 128 -11.75 1.17 -3.41
C TYR A 128 -12.99 2.03 -3.61
N GLU A 129 -12.86 3.05 -4.45
CA GLU A 129 -13.90 4.04 -4.67
C GLU A 129 -14.22 4.18 -6.16
N THR A 130 -15.50 4.01 -6.48
CA THR A 130 -16.09 4.35 -7.78
C THR A 130 -17.30 5.23 -7.53
N VAL A 131 -17.98 5.66 -8.60
CA VAL A 131 -19.22 6.45 -8.48
C VAL A 131 -20.34 5.71 -7.74
N ASP A 132 -20.33 4.38 -7.77
CA ASP A 132 -21.42 3.54 -7.25
C ASP A 132 -21.01 2.67 -6.05
N VAL A 133 -19.70 2.52 -5.80
CA VAL A 133 -19.15 1.59 -4.79
C VAL A 133 -18.08 2.29 -3.99
N ASN A 134 -18.16 2.18 -2.66
CA ASN A 134 -17.11 2.56 -1.72
C ASN A 134 -16.83 1.36 -0.81
N LYS A 135 -15.59 0.91 -0.76
CA LYS A 135 -15.12 -0.13 0.14
C LYS A 135 -13.91 0.36 0.91
N SER A 136 -13.76 -0.10 2.15
CA SER A 136 -12.51 0.03 2.91
C SER A 136 -12.10 -1.30 3.50
N LEU A 137 -10.80 -1.53 3.55
CA LEU A 137 -10.20 -2.77 4.01
C LEU A 137 -8.97 -2.44 4.86
N THR A 138 -8.82 -3.10 5.99
CA THR A 138 -7.63 -2.99 6.83
C THR A 138 -7.12 -4.37 7.19
N PHE A 139 -5.87 -4.63 6.81
CA PHE A 139 -5.11 -5.75 7.34
C PHE A 139 -4.34 -5.30 8.58
N THR A 140 -4.33 -6.13 9.62
CA THR A 140 -3.50 -5.97 10.82
C THR A 140 -2.66 -7.22 11.02
N LYS A 141 -1.38 -7.05 11.34
CA LYS A 141 -0.46 -8.16 11.58
C LYS A 141 -0.78 -8.84 12.91
N MET A 142 -0.76 -10.17 12.92
CA MET A 142 -1.01 -11.01 14.11
C MET A 142 0.19 -11.12 15.04
#